data_AF-A0A9E1V7R1-F1
#
_entry.id   AF-A0A9E1V7R1-F1
#
_cell.length_a   1.000
_cell.length_b   1.000
_cell.length_c   1.000
_cell.angle_alpha   90.00
_cell.angle_beta   90.00
_cell.angle_gamma   90.00
#
_symmetry.space_group_name_H-M   'P 1'
#
loop_
_entity.id
_entity.type
_entity.pdbx_description
1 polymer ?
#
loop_
_entity_poly.entity_id
_entity_poly.type
_entity_poly.pdbx_seq_one_letter_code
_entity_poly.pdbx_strand_id
1 'polypeptide(L)'
;MLNVGSIRTRLETRRTELNEKIVELREDLRGKADPNFSEQATEAEDDEVLEGLENQALAEVEQIQSALARIEQGVYGNCASCEEPIDEKRLDALPYATQCIKCAS
;
A
#
# COMPACT_ATOMS: atom_id res chain seq x y z
N MET A 1 -17.09 -18.74 0.44
CA MET A 1 -15.77 -19.26 0.83
C MET A 1 -14.72 -18.41 0.14
N LEU A 2 -14.07 -17.53 0.90
CA LEU A 2 -12.94 -16.75 0.40
C LEU A 2 -11.82 -17.71 -0.03
N ASN A 3 -11.40 -17.65 -1.29
CA ASN A 3 -10.30 -18.47 -1.77
C ASN A 3 -8.98 -17.75 -1.46
N VAL A 4 -8.37 -18.11 -0.33
CA VAL A 4 -7.12 -17.52 0.18
C VAL A 4 -5.99 -17.59 -0.85
N GLY A 5 -5.97 -18.63 -1.69
CA GLY A 5 -4.99 -18.75 -2.79
C GLY A 5 -5.15 -17.65 -3.84
N SER A 6 -6.39 -17.37 -4.26
CA SER A 6 -6.70 -16.28 -5.19
C SER A 6 -6.36 -14.91 -4.59
N ILE A 7 -6.67 -14.72 -3.30
CA ILE A 7 -6.34 -13.48 -2.59
C ILE A 7 -4.83 -13.26 -2.50
N ARG A 8 -4.05 -14.31 -2.16
CA ARG A 8 -2.58 -14.24 -2.15
C ARG A 8 -2.05 -13.77 -3.49
N THR A 9 -2.49 -14.36 -4.59
CA THR A 9 -2.04 -13.95 -5.94
C THR A 9 -2.41 -12.50 -6.24
N ARG A 10 -3.64 -12.06 -5.91
CA ARG A 10 -4.06 -10.66 -6.09
C ARG A 10 -3.19 -9.70 -5.28
N LEU A 11 -2.85 -10.04 -4.04
CA LEU A 11 -1.96 -9.26 -3.18
C LEU A 11 -0.54 -9.19 -3.73
N GLU A 12 0.00 -10.31 -4.22
CA GLU A 12 1.33 -10.38 -4.82
C GLU A 12 1.44 -9.54 -6.10
N THR A 13 0.44 -9.61 -6.98
CA THR A 13 0.36 -8.75 -8.17
C THR A 13 0.35 -7.28 -7.78
N ARG A 14 -0.54 -6.89 -6.86
CA ARG A 14 -0.65 -5.51 -6.39
C ARG A 14 0.63 -4.98 -5.76
N ARG A 15 1.33 -5.81 -4.98
CA ARG A 15 2.64 -5.47 -4.38
C ARG A 15 3.68 -5.16 -5.47
N THR A 16 3.72 -5.96 -6.52
CA THR A 16 4.65 -5.75 -7.63
C THR A 16 4.34 -4.43 -8.36
N GLU A 17 3.07 -4.17 -8.68
CA GLU A 17 2.63 -2.91 -9.30
C GLU A 17 3.01 -1.68 -8.46
N LEU A 18 2.80 -1.74 -7.13
CA LEU A 18 3.16 -0.65 -6.24
C LEU A 18 4.68 -0.44 -6.15
N ASN A 19 5.47 -1.52 -6.13
CA ASN A 19 6.92 -1.43 -6.11
C ASN A 19 7.46 -0.79 -7.40
N GLU A 20 6.91 -1.15 -8.56
CA GLU A 20 7.26 -0.51 -9.84
C GLU A 20 6.93 0.98 -9.80
N LYS A 21 5.72 1.34 -9.32
CA LYS A 21 5.32 2.73 -9.15
C LYS A 21 6.22 3.52 -8.20
N ILE A 22 6.67 2.91 -7.10
CA ILE A 22 7.61 3.55 -6.16
C ILE A 22 8.94 3.85 -6.85
N VAL A 23 9.43 2.94 -7.70
CA VAL A 23 10.67 3.17 -8.47
C VAL A 23 10.49 4.34 -9.43
N GLU A 24 9.37 4.41 -10.15
CA GLU A 24 9.07 5.53 -11.06
C GLU A 24 9.01 6.87 -10.32
N LEU A 25 8.26 6.94 -9.20
CA LEU A 25 8.14 8.16 -8.39
C LEU A 25 9.50 8.65 -7.87
N ARG A 26 10.40 7.73 -7.50
CA ARG A 26 11.76 8.06 -7.06
C ARG A 26 12.64 8.60 -8.17
N GLU A 27 12.49 8.08 -9.38
CA GLU A 27 13.24 8.57 -10.54
C GLU A 27 12.75 9.95 -10.96
N ASP A 28 11.44 10.21 -10.88
CA ASP A 28 10.86 11.55 -11.12
C ASP A 28 11.39 12.58 -10.11
N LEU A 29 11.40 12.24 -8.81
CA LEU A 29 11.99 13.08 -7.75
C LEU A 29 13.48 13.36 -8.00
N ARG A 30 14.24 12.39 -8.50
CA ARG A 30 15.67 12.57 -8.85
C ARG A 30 15.87 13.44 -10.07
N GLY A 31 15.03 13.30 -11.09
CA GLY A 31 15.12 14.04 -12.34
C GLY A 31 14.89 15.54 -12.18
N LYS A 32 14.10 15.94 -11.17
CA LYS A 32 13.83 17.34 -10.83
C LYS A 32 14.95 18.03 -10.04
N ALA A 33 15.89 17.28 -9.48
CA ALA A 33 17.02 17.85 -8.74
C ALA A 33 18.12 18.46 -9.63
N ASP A 34 17.85 18.76 -10.92
CA ASP A 34 18.81 19.44 -11.79
C ASP A 34 18.94 20.93 -11.38
N PRO A 35 20.11 21.37 -10.89
CA PRO A 35 20.28 22.70 -10.31
C PRO A 35 20.27 23.84 -11.35
N ASN A 36 20.00 23.59 -12.64
CA ASN A 36 19.97 24.62 -13.69
C ASN A 36 18.62 25.32 -13.89
N PHE A 37 17.55 24.95 -13.18
CA PHE A 37 16.23 25.56 -13.39
C PHE A 37 15.94 26.73 -12.43
N SER A 38 15.47 27.86 -12.98
CA SER A 38 15.14 29.08 -12.23
C SER A 38 13.69 29.07 -11.69
N GLU A 39 13.08 27.91 -11.53
CA GLU A 39 11.66 27.70 -11.16
C GLU A 39 11.50 27.03 -9.78
N GLN A 40 12.32 27.43 -8.80
CA GLN A 40 12.38 26.83 -7.46
C GLN A 40 11.08 26.85 -6.64
N ALA A 41 10.09 27.68 -6.99
CA ALA A 41 8.84 27.77 -6.22
C ALA A 41 7.78 26.74 -6.65
N THR A 42 7.69 26.42 -7.94
CA THR A 42 6.72 25.44 -8.47
C THR A 42 7.23 24.01 -8.27
N GLU A 43 8.55 23.80 -8.39
CA GLU A 43 9.19 22.50 -8.21
C GLU A 43 9.00 21.95 -6.78
N ALA A 44 9.06 22.81 -5.76
CA ALA A 44 8.90 22.39 -4.36
C ALA A 44 7.49 21.88 -4.01
N GLU A 45 6.43 22.46 -4.59
CA GLU A 45 5.06 21.98 -4.38
C GLU A 45 4.82 20.63 -5.10
N ASP A 46 5.40 20.47 -6.30
CA ASP A 46 5.30 19.22 -7.04
C ASP A 46 6.08 18.07 -6.38
N ASP A 47 7.15 18.36 -5.62
CA ASP A 47 7.92 17.37 -4.89
C ASP A 47 7.19 16.86 -3.64
N GLU A 48 6.52 17.75 -2.89
CA GLU A 48 5.70 17.34 -1.74
C GLU A 48 4.55 16.39 -2.16
N VAL A 49 3.96 16.62 -3.35
CA VAL A 49 2.94 15.73 -3.92
C VAL A 49 3.54 14.36 -4.27
N LEU A 50 4.69 14.31 -4.94
CA LEU A 50 5.35 13.05 -5.31
C LEU A 50 5.79 12.25 -4.08
N GLU A 51 6.37 12.92 -3.07
CA GLU A 51 6.73 12.30 -1.79
C GLU A 51 5.48 11.76 -1.06
N GLY A 52 4.37 12.50 -1.08
CA GLY A 52 3.09 12.04 -0.55
C GLY A 52 2.60 10.76 -1.22
N LEU A 53 2.70 10.67 -2.55
CA LEU A 53 2.35 9.48 -3.32
C LEU A 53 3.29 8.30 -3.04
N GLU A 54 4.60 8.55 -2.91
CA GLU A 54 5.58 7.52 -2.54
C GLU A 54 5.25 6.93 -1.16
N ASN A 55 5.04 7.79 -0.16
CA ASN A 55 4.72 7.38 1.20
C ASN A 55 3.41 6.58 1.27
N GLN A 56 2.39 6.98 0.50
CA GLN A 56 1.14 6.22 0.40
C GLN A 56 1.36 4.83 -0.20
N ALA A 57 2.13 4.74 -1.29
CA ALA A 57 2.44 3.47 -1.93
C ALA A 57 3.25 2.54 -1.00
N LEU A 58 4.23 3.09 -0.27
CA LEU A 58 5.02 2.36 0.72
C LEU A 58 4.15 1.81 1.86
N ALA A 59 3.24 2.63 2.39
CA ALA A 59 2.30 2.20 3.43
C ALA A 59 1.35 1.08 2.93
N GLU A 60 0.87 1.16 1.68
CA GLU A 60 0.05 0.10 1.09
C GLU A 60 0.86 -1.20 0.91
N VAL A 61 2.12 -1.12 0.47
CA VAL A 61 3.02 -2.28 0.37
C VAL A 61 3.22 -2.96 1.73
N GLU A 62 3.43 -2.18 2.79
CA GLU A 62 3.57 -2.71 4.14
C GLU A 62 2.32 -3.45 4.61
N GLN A 63 1.13 -2.89 4.34
CA GLN A 63 -0.14 -3.54 4.65
C GLN A 63 -0.32 -4.85 3.87
N ILE A 64 0.05 -4.88 2.59
CA ILE A 64 0.02 -6.09 1.76
C ILE A 64 0.96 -7.15 2.34
N GLN A 65 2.19 -6.78 2.72
CA GLN A 65 3.14 -7.70 3.33
C GLN A 65 2.60 -8.28 4.63
N SER A 66 1.98 -7.45 5.47
CA SER A 66 1.32 -7.89 6.70
C SER A 66 0.19 -8.88 6.41
N ALA A 67 -0.67 -8.58 5.42
CA ALA A 67 -1.74 -9.49 5.02
C ALA A 67 -1.22 -10.84 4.50
N LEU A 68 -0.15 -10.84 3.69
CA LEU A 68 0.51 -12.06 3.21
C LEU A 68 1.09 -12.89 4.37
N ALA A 69 1.75 -12.25 5.34
CA ALA A 69 2.26 -12.92 6.53
C ALA A 69 1.13 -13.55 7.36
N ARG A 70 -0.02 -12.87 7.48
CA ARG A 70 -1.21 -13.42 8.17
C ARG A 70 -1.82 -14.61 7.42
N ILE A 71 -1.78 -14.60 6.08
CA ILE A 71 -2.18 -15.75 5.26
C ILE A 71 -1.28 -16.94 5.55
N GLU A 72 0.04 -16.72 5.64
CA GLU A 72 1.01 -17.77 5.96
C GLU A 72 0.85 -18.34 7.37
N GLN A 73 0.50 -17.49 8.33
CA GLN A 73 0.20 -17.89 9.71
C GLN A 73 -1.18 -18.52 9.88
N GLY A 74 -2.05 -18.49 8.85
CA GLY A 74 -3.42 -19.01 8.93
C GLY A 74 -4.38 -18.14 9.76
N VAL A 75 -4.03 -16.88 10.04
CA VAL A 75 -4.83 -15.91 10.83
C VAL A 75 -5.40 -14.77 9.96
N TYR A 76 -5.37 -14.96 8.64
CA TYR A 76 -5.99 -14.03 7.70
C TYR A 76 -7.50 -13.98 7.88
N GLY A 77 -8.05 -12.77 7.83
CA GLY A 77 -9.47 -12.53 8.08
C GLY A 77 -9.84 -12.21 9.52
N ASN A 78 -8.88 -12.21 10.46
CA ASN A 78 -9.11 -11.72 11.82
C ASN A 78 -8.48 -10.33 12.01
N CYS A 79 -9.10 -9.47 12.81
CA CYS A 79 -8.61 -8.14 13.13
C CYS A 79 -7.33 -8.22 13.97
N ALA A 80 -6.31 -7.44 13.64
CA ALA A 80 -5.08 -7.36 14.41
C ALA A 80 -5.22 -6.68 15.78
N SER A 81 -6.30 -5.92 16.01
CA SER A 81 -6.52 -5.13 17.23
C SER A 81 -7.51 -5.79 18.19
N CYS A 82 -8.66 -6.24 17.68
CA CYS A 82 -9.72 -6.84 18.51
C CYS A 82 -9.90 -8.35 18.30
N GLU A 83 -9.12 -8.98 17.42
CA GLU A 83 -9.19 -10.41 17.10
C GLU A 83 -10.53 -10.89 16.50
N GLU A 84 -11.52 -9.99 16.34
CA GLU A 84 -12.79 -10.29 15.70
C GLU A 84 -12.61 -10.55 14.19
N PRO A 85 -13.48 -11.38 13.58
CA PRO A 85 -13.50 -11.55 12.13
C PRO A 85 -13.69 -10.22 11.39
N ILE A 86 -12.90 -10.00 10.34
CA ILE A 86 -13.05 -8.89 9.41
C ILE A 86 -14.16 -9.25 8.43
N ASP A 87 -15.09 -8.32 8.20
CA ASP A 87 -16.19 -8.49 7.25
C ASP A 87 -15.67 -8.90 5.86
N GLU A 88 -16.25 -9.93 5.27
CA GLU A 88 -15.86 -10.42 3.93
C GLU A 88 -15.93 -9.30 2.89
N LYS A 89 -16.93 -8.40 2.98
CA LYS A 89 -17.06 -7.25 2.06
C LYS A 89 -15.87 -6.30 2.16
N ARG A 90 -15.28 -6.17 3.35
CA ARG A 90 -14.07 -5.36 3.56
C ARG A 90 -12.86 -6.04 2.96
N LEU A 91 -12.72 -7.36 3.10
CA LEU A 91 -11.62 -8.12 2.49
C LEU A 91 -11.74 -8.21 0.96
N ASP A 92 -12.97 -8.21 0.43
CA ASP A 92 -13.21 -8.16 -1.01
C ASP A 92 -12.79 -6.81 -1.61
N ALA A 93 -13.15 -5.72 -0.92
CA ALA A 93 -12.78 -4.36 -1.31
C ALA A 93 -11.28 -4.07 -1.07
N LEU A 94 -10.77 -4.41 0.11
CA LEU A 94 -9.42 -4.15 0.59
C LEU A 94 -8.81 -5.45 1.15
N PRO A 95 -8.21 -6.30 0.29
CA PRO A 95 -7.67 -7.61 0.72
C PRO A 95 -6.45 -7.50 1.63
N TYR A 96 -5.83 -6.33 1.70
CA TYR A 96 -4.71 -6.04 2.59
C TYR A 96 -5.16 -5.50 3.96
N ALA A 97 -6.47 -5.37 4.20
CA ALA A 97 -6.97 -4.85 5.47
C ALA A 97 -6.61 -5.78 6.63
N THR A 98 -5.82 -5.26 7.58
CA THR A 98 -5.41 -5.98 8.80
C THR A 98 -6.33 -5.72 9.98
N GLN A 99 -7.22 -4.72 9.89
CA GLN A 99 -8.13 -4.29 10.93
C GLN A 99 -9.58 -4.30 10.45
N CYS A 100 -10.52 -4.61 11.35
CA CYS A 100 -11.95 -4.49 11.09
C CYS A 100 -12.36 -3.02 10.98
N ILE A 101 -13.56 -2.76 10.43
CA ILE A 101 -14.06 -1.39 10.24
C ILE A 101 -14.08 -0.60 11.55
N LYS A 102 -14.42 -1.25 12.67
CA LYS A 102 -14.47 -0.61 14.00
C LYS A 102 -13.10 -0.15 14.49
N CYS A 103 -12.04 -0.88 14.16
CA CYS A 103 -10.67 -0.59 14.62
C CYS A 103 -9.89 0.32 13.67
N ALA A 104 -10.32 0.41 12.41
CA ALA A 104 -9.73 1.27 11.40
C ALA A 104 -10.44 2.64 11.26
N SER A 105 -11.37 2.94 12.17
CA SER A 105 -12.13 4.20 12.25
C SER A 105 -11.52 5.15 13.27
#